data_AF-A0A8H4AES3-F1
#
_entry.id   AF-A0A8H4AES3-F1
#
_cell.length_a   1.000
_cell.length_b   1.000
_cell.length_c   1.000
_cell.angle_alpha   90.00
_cell.angle_beta   90.00
_cell.angle_gamma   90.00
#
_symmetry.space_group_name_H-M   'P 1'
#
loop_
_entity.id
_entity.type
_entity.pdbx_description
1 polymer ?
#
loop_
_entity_poly.entity_id
_entity_poly.type
_entity_poly.pdbx_seq_one_letter_code
_entity_poly.pdbx_strand_id
1 'polypeptide(L)'
;MQHHFIMSRDHPGKIKIRKSFDSNETEISIARVSPFPKTKNGELVFPDIIIPQEISLERQWYLHNEVAQHIQNPEKHDLYCKMPNQSKPKKSKINKV
;
A
#
# COMPACT_ATOMS: atom_id res chain seq x y z
N MET A 1 -20.10 -24.91 27.05
CA MET A 1 -20.65 -23.56 27.32
C MET A 1 -20.94 -22.90 25.97
N GLN A 2 -22.17 -22.43 25.74
CA GLN A 2 -22.52 -21.69 24.52
C GLN A 2 -22.54 -20.19 24.88
N HIS A 3 -21.66 -19.41 24.25
CA HIS A 3 -21.66 -17.96 24.39
C HIS A 3 -22.71 -17.38 23.44
N HIS A 4 -23.68 -16.68 24.01
CA HIS A 4 -24.76 -16.08 23.25
C HIS A 4 -24.38 -14.64 22.93
N PHE A 5 -24.48 -14.27 21.65
CA PHE A 5 -24.34 -12.89 21.21
C PHE A 5 -25.52 -12.51 20.32
N ILE A 6 -25.95 -11.26 20.41
CA ILE A 6 -27.04 -10.70 19.62
C ILE A 6 -26.52 -9.48 18.88
N MET A 7 -26.77 -9.47 17.56
CA MET A 7 -26.51 -8.32 16.69
C MET A 7 -27.87 -7.73 16.26
N SER A 8 -28.06 -6.43 16.49
CA SER A 8 -29.26 -5.71 16.04
C SER A 8 -29.02 -5.08 14.68
N ARG A 9 -30.03 -5.14 13.80
CA ARG A 9 -30.02 -4.43 12.51
C ARG A 9 -30.08 -2.90 12.70
N ASP A 10 -30.72 -2.44 13.76
CA ASP A 10 -30.94 -1.02 14.04
C ASP A 10 -29.67 -0.33 14.58
N HIS A 11 -28.75 -1.13 15.14
CA HIS A 11 -27.51 -0.66 15.74
C HIS A 11 -26.30 -1.44 15.19
N PRO A 12 -25.97 -1.26 13.90
CA PRO A 12 -24.87 -1.97 13.26
C PRO A 12 -23.54 -1.65 13.96
N GLY A 13 -22.73 -2.69 14.19
CA GLY A 13 -21.44 -2.55 14.86
C GLY A 13 -21.52 -2.52 16.39
N LYS A 14 -22.70 -2.72 16.99
CA LYS A 14 -22.86 -3.02 18.42
C LYS A 14 -23.29 -4.47 18.61
N ILE A 15 -22.66 -5.16 19.55
CA ILE A 15 -22.97 -6.55 19.90
C ILE A 15 -23.27 -6.62 21.38
N LYS A 16 -24.34 -7.32 21.73
CA LYS A 16 -24.65 -7.70 23.10
C LYS A 16 -24.11 -9.10 23.37
N ILE A 17 -23.34 -9.26 24.44
CA ILE A 17 -22.69 -10.53 24.80
C ILE A 17 -23.16 -10.96 26.18
N ARG A 18 -23.45 -12.26 26.30
CA ARG A 18 -23.78 -12.91 27.56
C ARG A 18 -22.88 -14.15 27.78
N LYS A 19 -22.18 -14.19 28.91
CA LYS A 19 -21.20 -15.25 29.21
C LYS A 19 -21.85 -16.57 29.66
N SER A 20 -22.98 -16.48 30.35
CA SER A 20 -23.81 -17.58 30.85
C SER A 20 -25.27 -17.14 31.05
N PHE A 21 -26.20 -18.09 31.23
CA PHE A 21 -27.63 -17.78 31.41
C PHE A 21 -27.97 -16.92 32.63
N ASP A 22 -27.10 -16.85 33.64
CA ASP A 22 -27.32 -15.99 34.83
C ASP A 22 -26.46 -14.72 34.80
N SER A 23 -25.58 -14.58 33.81
CA SER A 23 -24.70 -13.42 33.71
C SER A 23 -25.42 -12.20 33.15
N ASN A 24 -24.93 -11.02 33.53
CA ASN A 24 -25.37 -9.75 32.96
C ASN A 24 -25.01 -9.65 31.48
N GLU A 25 -25.89 -9.02 30.70
CA GLU A 25 -25.64 -8.69 29.30
C GLU A 25 -24.72 -7.47 29.22
N THR A 26 -23.65 -7.56 28.42
CA THR A 26 -22.72 -6.44 28.17
C THR A 26 -22.76 -6.05 26.70
N GLU A 27 -22.95 -4.76 26.42
CA GLU A 27 -22.85 -4.21 25.06
C GLU A 27 -21.40 -3.82 24.75
N ILE A 28 -20.89 -4.29 23.62
CA ILE A 28 -19.59 -3.90 23.07
C ILE A 28 -19.76 -3.31 21.68
N SER A 29 -18.91 -2.34 21.32
CA SER A 29 -18.83 -1.86 19.95
C SER A 29 -17.69 -2.58 19.20
N ILE A 30 -18.02 -3.14 18.04
CA ILE A 30 -17.06 -3.70 17.08
C ILE A 30 -16.91 -2.82 15.83
N ALA A 31 -17.55 -1.64 15.82
CA ALA A 31 -17.37 -0.70 14.74
C ALA A 31 -15.87 -0.37 14.65
N ARG A 32 -15.28 -0.57 13.45
CA ARG A 32 -13.89 -0.19 13.24
C ARG A 32 -13.80 1.32 13.46
N VAL A 33 -12.95 1.73 14.40
CA VAL A 33 -12.44 3.10 14.42
C VAL A 33 -11.88 3.35 13.02
N SER A 34 -12.25 4.49 12.41
CA SER A 34 -11.83 4.88 11.06
C SER A 34 -10.40 4.39 10.76
N PRO A 35 -10.16 3.65 9.66
CA PRO A 35 -8.81 3.17 9.34
C PRO A 35 -7.85 4.34 9.07
N PHE A 36 -8.38 5.53 8.83
CA PHE A 36 -7.62 6.75 8.64
C PHE A 36 -7.36 7.44 9.98
N PRO A 37 -6.09 7.76 10.30
CA PRO A 37 -5.76 8.56 11.46
C PRO A 37 -6.46 9.92 11.39
N LYS A 38 -6.78 10.50 12.55
CA LYS A 38 -7.37 11.84 12.65
C LYS A 38 -6.40 12.80 13.32
N THR A 39 -6.43 14.07 12.91
CA THR A 39 -5.71 15.15 13.61
C THR A 39 -6.36 15.43 14.97
N LYS A 40 -5.69 16.24 15.82
CA LYS A 40 -6.26 16.71 17.10
C LYS A 40 -7.59 17.46 16.94
N ASN A 41 -7.86 17.98 15.74
CA ASN A 41 -9.07 18.72 15.40
C ASN A 41 -10.15 17.83 14.75
N GLY A 42 -9.89 16.51 14.63
CA GLY A 42 -10.85 15.53 14.12
C GLY A 42 -10.86 15.33 12.60
N GLU A 43 -9.98 16.01 11.86
CA GLU A 43 -9.85 15.88 10.41
C GLU A 43 -9.11 14.59 10.01
N LEU A 44 -9.46 13.99 8.88
CA LEU A 44 -8.81 12.79 8.37
C LEU A 44 -7.39 13.12 7.88
N VAL A 45 -6.41 12.33 8.30
CA VAL A 45 -5.03 12.39 7.82
C VAL A 45 -4.88 11.38 6.68
N PHE A 46 -4.61 11.89 5.49
CA PHE A 46 -4.29 11.07 4.33
C PHE A 46 -2.77 10.81 4.27
N PRO A 47 -2.33 9.67 3.70
CA PRO A 47 -0.93 9.45 3.40
C PRO A 47 -0.38 10.52 2.46
N ASP A 48 0.92 10.78 2.55
CA ASP A 48 1.60 11.64 1.59
C ASP A 48 1.51 11.05 0.19
N ILE A 49 1.39 11.94 -0.81
CA ILE A 49 1.42 11.54 -2.22
C ILE A 49 2.82 11.03 -2.54
N ILE A 50 2.92 9.76 -2.94
CA ILE A 50 4.17 9.18 -3.43
C ILE A 50 4.35 9.64 -4.88
N ILE A 51 5.23 10.61 -5.09
CA ILE A 51 5.69 10.96 -6.44
C ILE A 51 6.78 9.95 -6.82
N PRO A 52 6.59 9.14 -7.88
CA PRO A 52 7.61 8.20 -8.30
C PRO A 52 8.87 8.97 -8.67
N GLN A 53 9.98 8.65 -8.01
CA GLN A 53 11.28 9.18 -8.43
C GLN A 53 11.57 8.71 -9.85
N GLU A 54 12.10 9.60 -10.68
CA GLU A 54 12.59 9.21 -11.99
C GLU A 54 13.66 8.13 -11.83
N ILE A 55 13.64 7.14 -12.73
CA ILE A 55 14.67 6.09 -12.75
C ILE A 55 16.03 6.71 -13.05
N SER A 56 17.05 6.26 -12.33
CA SER A 56 18.41 6.75 -12.54
C SER A 56 18.88 6.53 -13.99
N LEU A 57 19.77 7.39 -14.48
CA LEU A 57 20.31 7.28 -15.83
C LEU A 57 20.96 5.89 -16.07
N GLU A 58 21.66 5.36 -15.07
CA GLU A 58 22.20 3.99 -15.11
C GLU A 58 21.12 2.94 -15.34
N ARG A 59 19.98 3.07 -14.65
CA ARG A 59 18.84 2.17 -14.78
C ARG A 59 18.15 2.31 -16.13
N GLN A 60 18.04 3.52 -16.66
CA GLN A 60 17.53 3.76 -18.01
C GLN A 60 18.38 3.02 -19.06
N TRP A 61 19.70 3.15 -18.97
CA TRP A 61 20.63 2.43 -19.85
C TRP A 61 20.57 0.91 -19.68
N TYR A 62 20.40 0.42 -18.45
CA TYR A 62 20.22 -1.01 -18.20
C TYR A 62 18.93 -1.54 -18.85
N LEU A 63 17.81 -0.83 -18.71
CA LEU A 63 16.55 -1.20 -19.33
C LEU A 63 16.71 -1.27 -20.86
N HIS A 64 17.27 -0.22 -21.46
CA HIS A 64 17.46 -0.16 -22.91
C HIS A 64 18.41 -1.25 -23.45
N ASN A 65 19.54 -1.50 -22.79
CA ASN A 65 20.54 -2.41 -23.32
C ASN A 65 20.30 -3.89 -23.01
N GLU A 66 19.85 -4.19 -21.79
CA GLU A 66 19.81 -5.57 -21.29
C GLU A 66 18.39 -6.13 -21.32
N VAL A 67 17.38 -5.31 -21.02
CA VAL A 67 15.99 -5.76 -20.85
C VAL A 67 15.22 -5.70 -22.17
N ALA A 68 15.51 -4.72 -23.02
CA ALA A 68 14.71 -4.42 -24.20
C ALA A 68 14.63 -5.60 -25.19
N GLN A 69 15.72 -6.37 -25.33
CA GLN A 69 15.78 -7.60 -26.15
C GLN A 69 14.82 -8.71 -25.70
N HIS A 70 14.33 -8.67 -24.46
CA HIS A 70 13.41 -9.67 -23.90
C HIS A 70 11.93 -9.28 -24.09
N ILE A 71 11.65 -8.11 -24.67
CA ILE A 71 10.29 -7.65 -24.95
C ILE A 71 9.81 -8.29 -26.25
N GLN A 72 8.86 -9.23 -26.15
CA GLN A 72 8.31 -9.95 -27.30
C GLN A 72 7.45 -9.08 -28.23
N ASN A 73 6.86 -7.99 -27.71
CA ASN A 73 6.05 -7.06 -28.49
C ASN A 73 6.88 -5.81 -28.88
N PRO A 74 7.25 -5.63 -30.16
CA PRO A 74 8.09 -4.52 -30.60
C PRO A 74 7.50 -3.13 -30.30
N GLU A 75 6.18 -2.97 -30.35
CA GLU A 75 5.50 -1.70 -30.11
C GLU A 75 5.65 -1.21 -28.66
N LYS A 76 5.92 -2.14 -27.73
CA LYS A 76 6.11 -1.84 -26.31
C LYS A 76 7.56 -1.55 -25.94
N HIS A 77 8.48 -1.76 -26.87
CA HIS A 77 9.91 -1.57 -26.64
C HIS A 77 10.21 -0.11 -26.26
N ASP A 78 9.73 0.84 -27.05
CA ASP A 78 9.88 2.27 -26.79
C ASP A 78 8.97 2.78 -25.66
N LEU A 79 7.96 2.01 -25.25
CA LEU A 79 7.15 2.36 -24.09
C LEU A 79 7.89 2.06 -22.78
N TYR A 80 8.56 0.91 -22.70
CA TYR A 80 9.17 0.40 -21.46
C TYR A 80 10.67 0.63 -21.36
N CYS A 81 11.37 0.69 -22.49
CA CYS A 81 12.83 0.72 -22.57
C CYS A 81 13.28 1.84 -23.51
N LYS A 82 12.81 3.07 -23.24
CA LYS A 82 13.19 4.26 -24.02
C LYS A 82 14.71 4.44 -24.05
N MET A 83 15.19 4.89 -25.20
CA MET A 83 16.56 5.38 -25.34
C MET A 83 16.77 6.54 -24.35
N PRO A 84 17.79 6.48 -23.47
CA PRO A 84 18.08 7.56 -22.54
C PRO A 84 18.55 8.82 -23.30
N ASN A 85 18.08 9.99 -22.88
CA ASN A 85 18.45 11.27 -23.51
C ASN A 85 19.88 11.75 -23.16
N GLN A 86 20.54 11.08 -22.21
CA GLN A 86 21.88 11.42 -21.76
C GLN A 86 22.84 10.25 -22.01
N SER A 87 24.11 10.56 -22.30
CA SER A 87 25.15 9.57 -22.55
C SER A 87 25.32 8.59 -21.40
N LYS A 88 25.67 7.33 -21.72
CA LYS A 88 25.88 6.29 -20.70
C LYS A 88 26.92 6.74 -19.66
N PRO A 89 26.57 6.73 -18.36
CA PRO A 89 27.50 7.12 -17.32
C PRO A 89 28.71 6.19 -17.35
N LYS A 90 29.91 6.77 -17.31
CA LYS A 90 31.15 5.99 -17.19
C LYS A 90 31.14 5.38 -15.80
N LYS A 91 31.33 4.06 -15.69
CA LYS A 91 31.51 3.39 -14.40
C LYS A 91 32.64 4.11 -13.67
N SER A 92 32.30 4.87 -12.62
CA SER A 92 33.30 5.34 -11.68
C SER A 92 33.93 4.09 -11.08
N LYS A 93 35.26 3.98 -11.17
CA LYS A 93 35.99 2.94 -10.44
C LYS A 93 35.73 3.23 -8.96
N ILE A 94 34.75 2.57 -8.37
CA ILE A 94 34.57 2.57 -6.92
C ILE A 94 35.80 1.84 -6.39
N ASN A 95 36.79 2.62 -5.93
CA ASN A 95 37.86 2.07 -5.11
C ASN A 95 37.17 1.48 -3.89
N LYS A 96 37.16 0.15 -3.80
CA LYS A 96 36.88 -0.54 -2.54
C LYS A 96 37.98 -0.10 -1.57
N VAL A 97 37.61 0.73 -0.59
CA VAL A 97 38.39 0.98 0.62
C VAL A 97 38.09 -0.15 1.59
#